data_AF-A0A954KWG4-F1
#
_entry.id   AF-A0A954KWG4-F1
#
_cell.length_a   1.000
_cell.length_b   1.000
_cell.length_c   1.000
_cell.angle_alpha   90.00
_cell.angle_beta   90.00
_cell.angle_gamma   90.00
#
_symmetry.space_group_name_H-M   'P 1'
#
loop_
_entity.id
_entity.type
_entity.pdbx_description
1 polymer ?
#
loop_
_entity_poly.entity_id
_entity_poly.type
_entity_poly.pdbx_seq_one_letter_code
_entity_poly.pdbx_strand_id
1 'polypeptide(L)'
;QLSAGARITGPFTGEFRTGDFNGDGLADILAQADSSAGLQANSLLVGLTHLSNSGPAVVTMSTDTWGQLPTSSSWALRSLIGDINADGRDDIISFDLGSHQTVVGISTGFAFGPWTSWGMALGGTFSDEVQGGIGKVFPEA
;
A
#
# COMPACT_ATOMS: atom_id res chain seq x y z
N GLN A 1 7.12 -8.82 25.80
CA GLN A 1 5.66 -8.67 25.65
C GLN A 1 5.40 -7.37 24.91
N LEU A 2 4.52 -7.35 23.91
CA LEU A 2 4.16 -6.10 23.23
C LEU A 2 3.14 -5.36 24.10
N SER A 3 3.58 -4.31 24.79
CA SER A 3 2.71 -3.42 25.54
C SER A 3 1.88 -2.55 24.60
N ALA A 4 0.61 -2.33 24.93
CA ALA A 4 -0.23 -1.37 24.22
C ALA A 4 0.45 0.01 24.11
N GLY A 5 0.52 0.57 22.91
CA GLY A 5 1.11 1.90 22.67
C GLY A 5 2.37 1.94 21.81
N ALA A 6 2.46 1.13 20.75
CA ALA A 6 3.42 1.37 19.67
C ALA A 6 3.07 2.70 18.95
N ARG A 7 3.61 3.82 19.45
CA ARG A 7 3.53 5.13 18.80
C ARG A 7 4.47 5.14 17.60
N ILE A 8 3.92 4.97 16.40
CA ILE A 8 4.61 5.40 15.17
C ILE A 8 4.94 6.88 15.33
N THR A 9 6.23 7.20 15.39
CA THR A 9 6.73 8.56 15.64
C THR A 9 7.60 8.95 14.45
N GLY A 10 7.05 9.78 13.58
CA GLY A 10 7.63 10.19 12.30
C GLY A 10 6.59 10.93 11.46
N PRO A 11 6.95 11.41 10.25
CA PRO A 11 6.10 12.30 9.46
C PRO A 11 5.08 11.52 8.61
N PHE A 12 4.16 10.83 9.31
CA PHE A 12 3.13 9.99 8.71
C PHE A 12 1.74 10.40 9.21
N THR A 13 0.76 10.45 8.30
CA THR A 13 -0.65 10.73 8.62
C THR A 13 -1.58 9.75 7.92
N GLY A 14 -2.67 9.37 8.60
CA GLY A 14 -3.79 8.63 8.01
C GLY A 14 -3.84 7.16 8.41
N GLU A 15 -4.47 6.35 7.55
CA GLU A 15 -4.51 4.89 7.69
C GLU A 15 -3.19 4.26 7.23
N PHE A 16 -2.80 3.18 7.91
CA PHE A 16 -1.77 2.27 7.42
C PHE A 16 -2.40 1.18 6.54
N ARG A 17 -1.57 0.56 5.70
CA ARG A 17 -1.85 -0.72 5.04
C ARG A 17 -0.69 -1.67 5.35
N THR A 18 -0.94 -2.97 5.20
CA THR A 18 0.05 -4.03 5.44
C THR A 18 0.07 -5.00 4.28
N GLY A 19 1.26 -5.48 3.93
CA GLY A 19 1.51 -6.48 2.89
C GLY A 19 2.99 -6.83 2.86
N ASP A 20 3.37 -7.94 2.22
CA ASP A 20 4.77 -8.32 2.00
C ASP A 20 5.32 -7.58 0.77
N PHE A 21 5.68 -6.31 0.94
CA PHE A 21 6.09 -5.47 -0.21
C PHE A 21 7.49 -5.82 -0.69
N ASN A 22 8.37 -6.32 0.18
CA ASN A 22 9.75 -6.68 -0.17
C ASN A 22 9.92 -8.14 -0.65
N GLY A 23 9.01 -9.04 -0.32
CA GLY A 23 9.01 -10.46 -0.69
C GLY A 23 9.84 -11.34 0.27
N ASP A 24 9.99 -10.93 1.53
CA ASP A 24 10.77 -11.67 2.55
C ASP A 24 9.93 -12.61 3.43
N GLY A 25 8.61 -12.62 3.23
CA GLY A 25 7.64 -13.44 3.97
C GLY A 25 7.06 -12.76 5.21
N LEU A 26 7.35 -11.48 5.46
CA LEU A 26 6.84 -10.69 6.57
C LEU A 26 5.91 -9.58 6.08
N ALA A 27 4.87 -9.27 6.86
CA ALA A 27 4.02 -8.13 6.56
C ALA A 27 4.74 -6.81 6.94
N ASP A 28 5.02 -5.98 5.94
CA ASP A 28 5.52 -4.62 6.05
C ASP A 28 4.38 -3.61 6.35
N ILE A 29 4.73 -2.34 6.55
CA ILE A 29 3.78 -1.24 6.75
C ILE A 29 3.90 -0.22 5.61
N LEU A 30 2.81 -0.02 4.86
CA LEU A 30 2.65 1.09 3.92
C LEU A 30 1.94 2.28 4.60
N ALA A 31 2.49 3.48 4.40
CA ALA A 31 1.94 4.74 4.86
C ALA A 31 1.97 5.81 3.75
N GLN A 32 1.05 6.77 3.81
CA GLN A 32 1.17 8.02 3.08
C GLN A 32 2.00 9.01 3.92
N ALA A 33 2.99 9.64 3.29
CA ALA A 33 3.78 10.70 3.89
C ALA A 33 2.88 11.91 4.23
N ASP A 34 3.10 12.52 5.38
CA ASP A 34 2.41 13.76 5.72
C ASP A 34 3.06 15.00 5.08
N SER A 35 2.35 16.12 5.09
CA SER A 35 2.84 17.38 4.54
C SER A 35 4.02 18.00 5.32
N SER A 36 4.34 17.48 6.51
CA SER A 36 5.51 17.87 7.30
C SER A 36 6.75 17.01 7.04
N ALA A 37 6.63 15.93 6.26
CA ALA A 37 7.75 15.10 5.79
C ALA A 37 8.74 15.84 4.89
N GLY A 38 8.36 17.01 4.35
CA GLY A 38 9.12 17.68 3.28
C GLY A 38 9.08 16.96 1.94
N LEU A 39 8.25 15.92 1.81
CA LEU A 39 8.04 15.14 0.61
C LEU A 39 6.92 15.71 -0.26
N GLN A 40 6.78 15.19 -1.47
CA GLN A 40 5.68 15.57 -2.36
C GLN A 40 4.34 15.06 -1.83
N ALA A 41 3.27 15.78 -2.15
CA ALA A 41 1.91 15.31 -1.87
C ALA A 41 1.70 13.93 -2.50
N ASN A 42 1.06 13.03 -1.75
CA ASN A 42 0.81 11.64 -2.11
C ASN A 42 2.05 10.72 -2.19
N SER A 43 3.23 11.14 -1.69
CA SER A 43 4.35 10.21 -1.47
C SER A 43 3.93 9.03 -0.58
N LEU A 44 4.26 7.82 -1.02
CA LEU A 44 4.13 6.56 -0.30
C LEU A 44 5.47 6.17 0.30
N LEU A 45 5.43 5.72 1.54
CA LEU A 45 6.56 5.25 2.32
C LEU A 45 6.27 3.84 2.82
N VAL A 46 7.23 2.93 2.68
CA VAL A 46 7.15 1.57 3.24
C VAL A 46 8.13 1.46 4.40
N GLY A 47 7.63 1.01 5.54
CA GLY A 47 8.43 0.54 6.66
C GLY A 47 8.62 -0.97 6.56
N LEU A 48 9.86 -1.41 6.43
CA LEU A 48 10.19 -2.82 6.26
C LEU A 48 10.21 -3.53 7.62
N THR A 49 9.50 -4.65 7.72
CA THR A 49 9.49 -5.50 8.91
C THR A 49 10.70 -6.44 8.90
N HIS A 50 11.34 -6.60 10.05
CA HIS A 50 12.45 -7.53 10.22
C HIS A 50 12.30 -8.34 11.50
N LEU A 51 12.67 -9.62 11.45
CA LEU A 51 12.81 -10.45 12.64
C LEU A 51 14.04 -10.01 13.44
N SER A 52 13.92 -9.97 14.78
CA SER A 52 15.06 -9.79 15.67
C SER A 52 15.45 -11.10 16.35
N ASN A 53 16.76 -11.35 16.49
CA ASN A 53 17.29 -12.61 17.05
C ASN A 53 17.00 -12.82 18.55
N SER A 54 16.46 -11.82 19.24
CA SER A 54 16.31 -11.81 20.71
C SER A 54 15.10 -11.01 21.22
N GLY A 55 14.14 -10.66 20.35
CA GLY A 55 13.02 -9.79 20.69
C GLY A 55 11.81 -9.95 19.75
N PRO A 56 10.84 -9.02 19.79
CA PRO A 56 9.78 -8.97 18.79
C PRO A 56 10.33 -8.58 17.40
N ALA A 57 9.52 -8.73 16.36
CA ALA A 57 9.79 -8.09 15.08
C ALA A 57 9.86 -6.57 15.22
N VAL A 58 10.66 -5.92 14.38
CA VAL A 58 10.91 -4.48 14.37
C VAL A 58 10.64 -3.95 12.97
N VAL A 59 10.01 -2.78 12.87
CA VAL A 59 9.80 -2.10 11.57
C VAL A 59 10.84 -0.98 11.41
N THR A 60 11.60 -1.04 10.32
CA THR A 60 12.51 0.03 9.90
C THR A 60 11.76 0.99 8.98
N MET A 61 11.48 2.20 9.45
CA MET A 61 10.88 3.25 8.62
C MET A 61 11.97 4.02 7.86
N SER A 62 11.77 4.28 6.56
CA SER A 62 12.57 5.24 5.78
C SER A 62 11.72 6.42 5.29
N THR A 63 12.37 7.52 4.93
CA THR A 63 11.80 8.64 4.16
C THR A 63 11.94 8.45 2.64
N ASP A 64 12.55 7.34 2.21
CA ASP A 64 12.63 6.99 0.78
C ASP A 64 11.23 6.77 0.21
N THR A 65 10.87 7.58 -0.79
CA THR A 65 9.56 7.48 -1.45
C THR A 65 9.53 6.26 -2.37
N TRP A 66 8.78 5.24 -1.98
CA TRP A 66 8.55 4.03 -2.78
C TRP A 66 7.69 4.31 -4.02
N GLY A 67 6.88 5.36 -3.99
CA GLY A 67 6.12 5.84 -5.14
C GLY A 67 5.30 7.06 -4.75
N GLN A 68 4.78 7.81 -5.72
CA GLN A 68 3.86 8.91 -5.46
C GLN A 68 2.53 8.57 -6.12
N LEU A 69 1.46 8.39 -5.34
CA LEU A 69 0.14 8.03 -5.89
C LEU A 69 -0.31 9.11 -6.90
N PRO A 70 -0.69 8.74 -8.13
CA PRO A 70 -1.08 9.68 -9.18
C PRO A 70 -2.53 10.16 -9.00
N THR A 71 -3.02 10.19 -7.76
CA THR A 71 -4.40 10.53 -7.41
C THR A 71 -4.52 12.02 -7.10
N SER A 72 -5.65 12.61 -7.45
CA SER A 72 -5.92 14.03 -7.19
C SER A 72 -6.36 14.32 -5.75
N SER A 73 -6.66 13.27 -4.97
CA SER A 73 -7.20 13.36 -3.61
C SER A 73 -6.38 12.56 -2.59
N SER A 74 -5.87 13.25 -1.55
CA SER A 74 -5.18 12.63 -0.42
C SER A 74 -6.14 12.41 0.76
N TRP A 75 -6.69 11.20 0.91
CA TRP A 75 -7.32 10.80 2.18
C TRP A 75 -7.24 9.29 2.41
N ALA A 76 -6.12 8.89 3.02
CA ALA A 76 -5.92 7.58 3.64
C ALA A 76 -6.13 6.38 2.70
N LEU A 77 -5.36 6.40 1.60
CA LEU A 77 -5.11 5.30 0.65
C LEU A 77 -6.32 4.75 -0.12
N ARG A 78 -7.37 4.25 0.57
CA ARG A 78 -8.47 3.44 -0.01
C ARG A 78 -8.02 2.17 -0.77
N SER A 79 -6.74 1.83 -0.70
CA SER A 79 -6.10 0.85 -1.56
C SER A 79 -6.30 -0.59 -1.12
N LEU A 80 -6.38 -1.49 -2.09
CA LEU A 80 -6.26 -2.94 -1.89
C LEU A 80 -4.78 -3.32 -2.03
N ILE A 81 -4.34 -4.24 -1.17
CA ILE A 81 -2.98 -4.79 -1.15
C ILE A 81 -3.07 -6.29 -1.43
N GLY A 82 -2.13 -6.82 -2.20
CA GLY A 82 -2.05 -8.24 -2.52
C GLY A 82 -1.17 -8.49 -3.73
N ASP A 83 -0.52 -9.66 -3.80
CA ASP A 83 0.21 -10.13 -4.99
C ASP A 83 -0.76 -10.37 -6.17
N ILE A 84 -0.73 -9.48 -7.17
CA ILE A 84 -1.64 -9.52 -8.34
C ILE A 84 -0.95 -10.15 -9.56
N ASN A 85 0.38 -10.06 -9.62
CA ASN A 85 1.18 -10.56 -10.74
C ASN A 85 1.76 -11.99 -10.50
N ALA A 86 1.56 -12.54 -9.30
CA ALA A 86 2.07 -13.81 -8.79
C ALA A 86 3.62 -13.89 -8.67
N ASP A 87 4.27 -12.78 -8.29
CA ASP A 87 5.73 -12.68 -8.17
C ASP A 87 6.29 -12.83 -6.74
N GLY A 88 5.40 -13.05 -5.76
CA GLY A 88 5.73 -13.22 -4.35
C GLY A 88 5.88 -11.92 -3.56
N ARG A 89 5.46 -10.78 -4.11
CA ARG A 89 5.35 -9.49 -3.39
C ARG A 89 3.93 -8.97 -3.49
N ASP A 90 3.46 -8.32 -2.43
CA ASP A 90 2.19 -7.61 -2.48
C ASP A 90 2.29 -6.32 -3.30
N ASP A 91 1.34 -6.14 -4.21
CA ASP A 91 1.17 -4.94 -5.04
C ASP A 91 0.19 -3.94 -4.38
N ILE A 92 -0.01 -2.77 -5.01
CA ILE A 92 -1.02 -1.79 -4.62
C ILE A 92 -2.00 -1.48 -5.77
N ILE A 93 -3.30 -1.68 -5.51
CA ILE A 93 -4.40 -1.11 -6.31
C ILE A 93 -4.96 0.09 -5.55
N SER A 94 -5.05 1.25 -6.19
CA SER A 94 -5.71 2.44 -5.63
C SER A 94 -6.77 2.98 -6.59
N PHE A 95 -7.71 3.76 -6.05
CA PHE A 95 -8.83 4.32 -6.80
C PHE A 95 -8.78 5.85 -6.73
N ASP A 96 -8.47 6.51 -7.85
CA ASP A 96 -8.53 7.98 -7.92
C ASP A 96 -9.98 8.44 -8.02
N LEU A 97 -10.50 9.04 -6.96
CA LEU A 97 -11.88 9.51 -6.90
C LEU A 97 -12.13 10.76 -7.76
N GLY A 98 -11.07 11.47 -8.21
CA GLY A 98 -11.21 12.58 -9.14
C GLY A 98 -11.41 12.12 -10.58
N SER A 99 -10.51 11.27 -11.10
CA SER A 99 -10.59 10.74 -12.47
C SER A 99 -11.42 9.45 -12.63
N HIS A 100 -11.92 8.90 -11.52
CA HIS A 100 -12.63 7.62 -11.43
C HIS A 100 -11.82 6.43 -11.96
N GLN A 101 -10.49 6.52 -11.98
CA GLN A 101 -9.60 5.47 -12.48
C GLN A 101 -9.13 4.53 -11.37
N THR A 102 -9.01 3.25 -11.71
CA THR A 102 -8.23 2.26 -10.97
C THR A 102 -6.78 2.36 -11.42
N VAL A 103 -5.86 2.60 -10.50
CA VAL A 103 -4.41 2.66 -10.76
C VAL A 103 -3.68 1.59 -9.97
N VAL A 104 -2.72 0.93 -10.63
CA VAL A 104 -1.95 -0.19 -10.06
C VAL A 104 -0.47 0.14 -10.08
N GLY A 105 0.17 -0.02 -8.91
CA GLY A 105 1.61 0.04 -8.73
C GLY A 105 2.14 -1.35 -8.38
N ILE A 106 2.98 -1.91 -9.24
CA ILE A 106 3.57 -3.24 -9.05
C ILE A 106 4.78 -3.14 -8.13
N SER A 107 4.93 -4.01 -7.12
CA SER A 107 6.08 -3.98 -6.22
C SER A 107 7.34 -4.57 -6.88
N THR A 108 8.43 -3.81 -6.81
CA THR A 108 9.77 -4.24 -7.23
C THR A 108 10.62 -4.77 -6.07
N GLY A 109 10.07 -4.81 -4.86
CA GLY A 109 10.78 -5.15 -3.62
C GLY A 109 11.48 -3.97 -2.94
N PHE A 110 11.61 -2.83 -3.63
CA PHE A 110 12.27 -1.60 -3.13
C PHE A 110 11.52 -0.30 -3.48
N ALA A 111 10.52 -0.38 -4.35
CA ALA A 111 9.67 0.70 -4.82
C ALA A 111 8.46 0.12 -5.56
N PHE A 112 7.41 0.91 -5.74
CA PHE A 112 6.38 0.63 -6.72
C PHE A 112 6.85 1.07 -8.11
N GLY A 113 6.63 0.22 -9.12
CA GLY A 113 6.90 0.51 -10.52
C GLY A 113 6.00 1.61 -11.09
N PRO A 114 6.15 1.96 -12.38
CA PRO A 114 5.32 2.96 -13.04
C PRO A 114 3.83 2.66 -12.87
N TRP A 115 3.08 3.64 -12.36
CA TRP A 115 1.64 3.50 -12.18
C TRP A 115 0.93 3.26 -13.51
N THR A 116 0.16 2.17 -13.58
CA THR A 116 -0.66 1.84 -14.75
C THR A 116 -2.13 2.06 -14.43
N SER A 117 -2.91 2.60 -15.37
CA SER A 117 -4.36 2.66 -15.22
C SER A 117 -4.99 1.42 -15.84
N TRP A 118 -5.87 0.75 -15.09
CA TRP A 118 -6.58 -0.46 -15.53
C TRP A 118 -8.07 -0.16 -15.87
N GLY A 119 -8.42 1.13 -16.00
CA GLY A 119 -9.75 1.59 -16.39
C GLY A 119 -10.63 2.09 -15.23
N MET A 120 -11.89 2.38 -15.55
CA MET A 120 -12.80 3.03 -14.61
C MET A 120 -13.23 2.13 -13.46
N ALA A 121 -13.21 2.68 -12.25
CA ALA A 121 -13.82 2.07 -11.08
C ALA A 121 -15.35 2.23 -11.16
N LEU A 122 -16.05 1.20 -11.64
CA LEU A 122 -17.49 1.11 -11.41
C LEU A 122 -17.73 0.95 -9.91
N GLY A 123 -18.48 1.88 -9.31
CA GLY A 123 -18.58 2.06 -7.86
C GLY A 123 -19.22 0.89 -7.10
N GLY A 124 -18.47 -0.19 -6.90
CA GLY A 124 -18.75 -1.23 -5.93
C GLY A 124 -18.20 -0.84 -4.56
N THR A 125 -19.06 -0.82 -3.55
CA THR A 125 -18.61 -0.71 -2.15
C THR A 125 -18.09 -2.06 -1.69
N PHE A 126 -16.77 -2.25 -1.67
CA PHE A 126 -16.16 -3.37 -0.97
C PHE A 126 -16.25 -3.10 0.54
N SER A 127 -17.13 -3.82 1.23
CA SER A 127 -17.12 -3.94 2.69
C SER A 127 -16.19 -5.09 3.09
N ASP A 128 -15.48 -4.96 4.21
CA ASP A 128 -14.50 -5.94 4.73
C ASP A 128 -15.09 -7.31 5.18
N GLU A 129 -16.28 -7.67 4.71
CA GLU A 129 -16.86 -8.99 4.93
C GLU A 129 -16.38 -9.95 3.85
N VAL A 130 -15.59 -10.95 4.26
CA VAL A 130 -15.16 -12.06 3.39
C VAL A 130 -16.38 -12.94 3.07
N GLN A 131 -17.13 -12.55 2.05
CA GLN A 131 -18.05 -13.43 1.34
C GLN A 131 -17.45 -13.82 -0.02
N GLY A 132 -17.41 -15.13 -0.27
CA GLY A 132 -16.52 -15.70 -1.28
C GLY A 132 -16.92 -15.44 -2.73
N GLY A 133 -15.91 -15.46 -3.61
CA GLY A 133 -16.09 -15.56 -5.05
C GLY A 133 -15.83 -14.27 -5.82
N ILE A 134 -14.55 -13.90 -5.99
CA ILE A 134 -14.16 -13.00 -7.07
C ILE A 134 -14.35 -13.71 -8.42
N GLY A 135 -15.50 -13.47 -9.05
CA GLY A 135 -15.74 -13.88 -10.43
C GLY A 135 -14.78 -13.15 -11.35
N LYS A 136 -13.88 -13.89 -12.03
CA LYS A 136 -13.00 -13.33 -13.06
C LYS A 136 -13.84 -12.69 -14.16
N VAL A 137 -13.66 -11.39 -14.38
CA VAL A 137 -14.09 -10.71 -15.60
C VAL A 137 -12.89 -9.96 -16.17
N PHE A 138 -12.06 -10.67 -16.92
CA PHE A 138 -11.19 -10.03 -17.90
C PHE A 138 -12.03 -9.82 -19.17
N PRO A 139 -12.05 -8.62 -19.78
CA PRO A 139 -12.64 -8.44 -21.10
C PRO A 139 -11.73 -9.09 -22.15
N GLU A 140 -12.30 -9.96 -22.98
CA GLU A 140 -11.61 -10.48 -24.17
C GLU A 140 -11.59 -9.41 -25.28
N ALA A 141 -10.43 -9.25 -25.92
CA ALA A 141 -10.23 -8.53 -27.18
C ALA A 141 -9.03 -9.13 -27.93
#